data_AF-A0A9D5EII8-F1
#
_entry.id   AF-A0A9D5EII8-F1
#
_cell.length_a   1.000
_cell.length_b   1.000
_cell.length_c   1.000
_cell.angle_alpha   90.00
_cell.angle_beta   90.00
_cell.angle_gamma   90.00
#
_symmetry.space_group_name_H-M   'P 1'
#
loop_
_entity.id
_entity.type
_entity.pdbx_description
1 polymer ?
#
loop_
_entity_poly.entity_id
_entity_poly.type
_entity_poly.pdbx_seq_one_letter_code
_entity_poly.pdbx_strand_id
1 'polypeptide(L)'
;MAMASHMVAICDSCGRHYHLNQRSDLPGEDCGQVWINEDHLGLEFACNTCLNPPEADGNLDDILDLAEAASVAGTTQASLSELATKGQIRHRKTGSGVYLFERRDLVAFVQGRK
;
A
#
# COMPACT_ATOMS: atom_id res chain seq x y z
N MET A 1 -11.19 2.74 24.27
CA MET A 1 -10.49 3.53 25.31
C MET A 1 -10.34 4.94 24.76
N ALA A 2 -10.69 5.98 25.55
CA ALA A 2 -10.47 7.37 25.16
C ALA A 2 -9.00 7.74 25.41
N MET A 3 -8.39 8.48 24.48
CA MET A 3 -7.00 8.95 24.63
C MET A 3 -6.93 10.08 25.65
N ALA A 4 -6.01 9.99 26.62
CA ALA A 4 -5.76 11.09 27.55
C ALA A 4 -5.13 12.28 26.81
N SER A 5 -5.40 13.52 27.25
CA SER A 5 -4.94 14.71 26.52
C SER A 5 -3.42 14.83 26.40
N HIS A 6 -2.65 14.30 27.36
CA HIS A 6 -1.18 14.25 27.32
C HIS A 6 -0.63 13.19 26.37
N MET A 7 -1.50 12.35 25.80
CA MET A 7 -1.18 11.22 24.94
C MET A 7 -1.58 11.47 23.48
N VAL A 8 -1.94 12.68 23.08
CA VAL A 8 -2.42 12.95 21.72
C VAL A 8 -1.42 13.79 20.94
N ALA A 9 -0.97 13.28 19.80
CA ALA A 9 -0.21 14.02 18.78
C ALA A 9 -0.79 13.80 17.39
N ILE A 10 -0.45 14.66 16.43
CA ILE A 10 -0.86 14.55 15.02
C ILE A 10 0.34 14.08 14.20
N CYS A 11 0.14 13.11 13.32
CA CYS A 11 1.19 12.62 12.41
C CYS A 11 1.34 13.57 11.22
N ASP A 12 2.57 14.00 10.92
CA ASP A 12 2.88 14.93 9.82
C ASP A 12 2.65 14.27 8.44
N SER A 13 2.76 12.94 8.36
CA SER A 13 2.58 12.19 7.11
C SER A 13 1.11 11.98 6.74
N CYS A 14 0.26 11.56 7.68
CA CYS A 14 -1.14 11.20 7.40
C CYS A 14 -2.19 12.11 8.05
N GLY A 15 -1.78 13.08 8.87
CA GLY A 15 -2.67 14.03 9.54
C GLY A 15 -3.59 13.44 10.62
N ARG A 16 -3.42 12.16 10.98
CA ARG A 16 -4.25 11.48 11.98
C ARG A 16 -3.67 11.62 13.39
N HIS A 17 -4.53 11.61 14.39
CA HIS A 17 -4.12 11.53 15.79
C HIS A 17 -3.50 10.15 16.11
N TYR A 18 -2.47 10.14 16.96
CA TYR A 18 -1.84 8.93 17.47
C TYR A 18 -1.35 9.11 18.92
N HIS A 19 -1.06 8.00 19.61
CA HIS A 19 -0.55 8.01 20.98
C HIS A 19 0.91 8.43 21.03
N LEU A 20 1.16 9.55 21.71
CA LEU A 20 2.50 10.00 22.04
C LEU A 20 2.48 10.60 23.44
N ASN A 21 3.26 10.03 24.35
CA ASN A 21 3.39 10.49 25.71
C ASN A 21 4.32 11.71 25.77
N GLN A 22 3.72 12.90 25.80
CA GLN A 22 4.47 14.16 25.88
C GLN A 22 4.99 14.46 27.29
N ARG A 23 4.65 13.62 28.27
CA ARG A 23 4.96 13.80 29.69
C ARG A 23 5.56 12.53 30.28
N SER A 24 6.84 12.56 30.58
CA SER A 24 7.56 11.42 31.19
C SER A 24 7.08 11.08 32.61
N ASP A 25 6.35 11.99 33.27
CA ASP A 25 5.83 11.81 34.62
C ASP A 25 4.43 11.17 34.67
N LEU A 26 3.77 10.99 33.52
CA LEU A 26 2.47 10.35 33.40
C LEU A 26 2.56 9.01 32.65
N PRO A 27 1.72 8.02 32.99
CA PRO A 27 1.70 6.74 32.29
C PRO A 27 1.20 6.89 30.85
N GLY A 28 1.78 6.08 29.96
CA GLY A 28 1.42 6.04 28.54
C GLY A 28 2.42 5.28 27.69
N GLU A 29 1.92 4.61 26.65
CA GLU A 29 2.74 3.95 25.64
C GLU A 29 2.66 4.73 24.31
N ASP A 30 3.80 4.85 23.64
CA ASP A 30 3.91 5.52 22.36
C ASP A 30 3.57 4.56 21.22
N CYS A 31 2.67 4.97 20.32
CA CYS A 31 2.38 4.24 19.09
C CYS A 31 2.91 4.98 17.85
N GLY A 32 3.99 5.73 18.03
CA GLY A 32 4.69 6.50 17.02
C GLY A 32 6.04 6.99 17.55
N GLN A 33 6.66 7.90 16.80
CA GLN A 33 7.97 8.44 17.12
C GLN A 33 8.00 9.95 16.87
N VAL A 34 8.85 10.63 17.63
CA VAL A 34 9.21 12.03 17.45
C VAL A 34 10.73 12.15 17.40
N TRP A 35 11.26 12.92 16.44
CA TRP A 35 12.69 13.18 16.31
C TRP A 35 12.94 14.62 15.88
N ILE A 36 14.20 15.06 16.01
CA ILE A 36 14.64 16.37 15.51
C ILE A 36 15.04 16.20 14.05
N ASN A 37 14.39 16.92 13.15
CA ASN A 37 14.87 17.11 11.79
C ASN A 37 15.91 18.23 11.80
N GLU A 38 17.18 17.89 11.55
CA GLU A 38 18.30 18.83 11.58
C GLU A 38 18.28 19.84 10.42
N ASP A 39 17.73 19.44 9.26
CA ASP A 39 17.64 20.31 8.08
C ASP A 39 16.58 21.41 8.26
N HIS A 40 15.50 21.10 8.98
CA HIS A 40 14.37 22.01 9.22
C HIS A 40 14.36 22.58 10.64
N LEU A 41 15.33 22.20 11.47
CA LEU A 41 15.50 22.61 12.87
C LEU A 41 14.20 22.51 13.68
N GLY A 42 13.47 21.41 13.49
CA GLY A 42 12.13 21.20 14.03
C GLY A 42 11.89 19.77 14.51
N LEU A 43 10.80 19.57 15.25
CA LEU A 43 10.32 18.24 15.61
C LEU A 43 9.43 17.68 14.50
N GLU A 44 9.68 16.44 14.11
CA GLU A 44 8.82 15.68 13.21
C GLU A 44 8.09 14.58 13.99
N PHE A 45 6.81 14.40 13.67
CA PHE A 45 5.90 13.49 14.35
C PHE A 45 5.37 12.45 13.37
N ALA A 46 5.59 11.16 13.65
CA ALA A 46 5.06 10.09 12.80
C ALA A 46 4.47 8.93 13.60
N CYS A 47 3.28 8.48 13.17
CA CYS A 47 2.65 7.29 13.75
C CYS A 47 3.27 5.99 13.22
N ASN A 48 3.18 4.91 14.00
CA ASN A 48 3.76 3.62 13.62
C ASN A 48 3.18 3.05 12.33
N THR A 49 1.94 3.37 11.97
CA THR A 49 1.34 2.95 10.69
C THR A 49 2.04 3.58 9.48
N CYS A 50 2.52 4.81 9.61
CA CYS A 50 3.27 5.48 8.54
C CYS A 50 4.74 5.05 8.53
N LEU A 51 5.33 4.85 9.71
CA LEU A 51 6.73 4.42 9.85
C LEU A 51 6.94 2.94 9.47
N ASN A 52 5.93 2.11 9.76
CA ASN A 52 5.91 0.69 9.49
C ASN A 52 4.62 0.39 8.74
N PRO A 53 4.53 0.81 7.46
CA PRO A 53 3.38 0.45 6.66
C PRO A 53 3.28 -1.08 6.64
N PRO A 54 2.06 -1.65 6.76
CA PRO A 54 1.90 -3.09 6.57
C PRO A 54 2.50 -3.44 5.22
N GLU A 55 3.23 -4.56 5.15
CA GLU A 55 3.71 -5.09 3.88
C GLU A 55 2.50 -5.12 2.93
N ALA A 56 2.58 -4.38 1.83
CA ALA A 56 1.53 -4.41 0.84
C ALA A 56 1.42 -5.86 0.37
N ASP A 57 0.23 -6.45 0.46
CA ASP A 57 -0.05 -7.79 -0.08
C ASP A 57 0.12 -7.76 -1.60
N GLY A 58 1.37 -7.90 -2.04
CA GLY A 58 1.80 -7.84 -3.43
C GLY A 58 3.24 -7.34 -3.53
N ASN A 59 4.15 -8.24 -3.93
CA ASN A 59 5.46 -7.82 -4.40
C ASN A 59 5.27 -7.10 -5.74
N LEU A 60 6.04 -6.04 -6.02
CA LEU A 60 6.04 -5.41 -7.35
C LEU A 60 6.38 -6.45 -8.44
N ASP A 61 7.14 -7.50 -8.10
CA ASP A 61 7.43 -8.64 -8.98
C ASP A 61 6.18 -9.48 -9.36
N ASP A 62 5.07 -9.32 -8.64
CA ASP A 62 3.80 -9.97 -8.94
C ASP A 62 2.91 -9.14 -9.89
N ILE A 63 3.32 -7.92 -10.23
CA ILE A 63 2.61 -7.06 -11.18
C ILE A 63 3.20 -7.27 -12.58
N LEU A 64 2.40 -7.85 -13.45
CA LEU A 64 2.78 -8.18 -14.82
C LEU A 64 2.20 -7.16 -15.79
N ASP A 65 3.01 -6.75 -16.77
CA ASP A 65 2.49 -6.04 -17.94
C ASP A 65 1.71 -6.99 -18.88
N LEU A 66 1.17 -6.45 -19.97
CA LEU A 66 0.39 -7.23 -20.93
C LEU A 66 1.20 -8.36 -21.60
N ALA A 67 2.48 -8.15 -21.87
CA ALA A 67 3.34 -9.11 -22.55
C ALA A 67 3.74 -10.26 -21.61
N GLU A 68 4.11 -9.93 -20.38
CA GLU A 68 4.41 -10.88 -19.33
C GLU A 68 3.17 -11.70 -18.96
N ALA A 69 2.02 -11.04 -18.78
CA ALA A 69 0.77 -11.70 -18.47
C ALA A 69 0.31 -12.64 -19.61
N ALA A 70 0.45 -12.23 -20.87
CA ALA A 70 0.14 -13.10 -22.01
C ALA A 70 1.02 -14.36 -22.01
N SER A 71 2.31 -14.21 -21.69
CA SER A 71 3.27 -15.31 -21.58
C SER A 71 2.90 -16.28 -20.46
N VAL A 72 2.56 -15.76 -19.28
CA VAL A 72 2.12 -16.57 -18.12
C VAL A 72 0.81 -17.29 -18.38
N ALA A 73 -0.14 -16.63 -19.04
CA ALA A 73 -1.44 -17.19 -19.36
C ALA A 73 -1.44 -18.16 -20.56
N GLY A 74 -0.32 -18.28 -21.27
CA GLY A 74 -0.23 -19.09 -22.49
C GLY A 74 -1.17 -18.59 -23.60
N THR A 75 -1.37 -17.28 -23.71
CA THR A 75 -2.25 -16.67 -24.71
C THR A 75 -1.56 -15.50 -25.44
N THR A 76 -2.25 -14.86 -26.38
CA THR A 76 -1.73 -13.69 -27.09
C THR A 76 -2.07 -12.40 -26.34
N GLN A 77 -1.24 -11.37 -26.50
CA GLN A 77 -1.52 -10.02 -25.95
C GLN A 77 -2.84 -9.45 -26.47
N ALA A 78 -3.19 -9.72 -27.72
CA ALA A 78 -4.45 -9.27 -28.32
C ALA A 78 -5.66 -9.92 -27.62
N SER A 79 -5.63 -11.24 -27.42
CA SER A 79 -6.69 -11.95 -26.70
C SER A 79 -6.79 -11.50 -25.25
N LEU A 80 -5.67 -11.31 -24.56
CA LEU A 80 -5.66 -10.89 -23.16
C LEU A 80 -6.17 -9.45 -22.99
N SER A 81 -5.80 -8.54 -23.89
CA SER A 81 -6.29 -7.16 -23.86
C SER A 81 -7.78 -7.05 -24.18
N GLU A 82 -8.31 -7.93 -25.04
CA GLU A 82 -9.75 -8.03 -25.30
C GLU A 82 -10.51 -8.49 -24.04
N LEU A 83 -10.01 -9.52 -23.34
CA LEU A 83 -10.59 -9.99 -22.08
C LEU A 83 -10.58 -8.90 -21.00
N ALA A 84 -9.47 -8.17 -20.87
CA ALA A 84 -9.36 -7.04 -19.95
C ALA A 84 -10.37 -5.94 -20.30
N THR A 85 -10.47 -5.58 -21.58
CA THR A 85 -11.42 -4.56 -22.05
C THR A 85 -12.88 -4.95 -21.79
N LYS A 86 -13.20 -6.25 -21.88
CA LYS A 86 -14.52 -6.80 -21.53
C LYS A 86 -14.75 -6.99 -20.03
N GLY A 87 -13.76 -6.70 -19.17
CA GLY A 87 -13.84 -6.89 -17.72
C GLY A 87 -13.88 -8.36 -17.28
N GLN A 88 -13.49 -9.30 -18.15
CA GLN A 88 -13.55 -10.74 -17.90
C GLN A 88 -12.35 -11.28 -17.11
N ILE A 89 -11.33 -10.44 -16.95
CA ILE A 89 -10.17 -10.71 -16.11
C ILE A 89 -9.88 -9.49 -15.22
N ARG A 90 -9.50 -9.75 -13.97
CA ARG A 90 -9.10 -8.70 -13.03
C ARG A 90 -7.81 -8.06 -13.51
N HIS A 91 -7.83 -6.74 -13.59
CA HIS A 91 -6.71 -5.93 -14.07
C HIS A 91 -6.79 -4.52 -13.46
N ARG A 92 -5.67 -3.82 -13.50
CA ARG A 92 -5.59 -2.37 -13.26
C ARG A 92 -5.19 -1.69 -14.56
N LYS A 93 -5.72 -0.49 -14.80
CA LYS A 93 -5.29 0.37 -15.92
C LYS A 93 -4.55 1.57 -15.37
N THR A 94 -3.37 1.86 -15.89
CA THR A 94 -2.64 3.09 -15.55
C THR A 94 -3.30 4.30 -16.19
N GLY A 95 -2.97 5.52 -15.73
CA GLY A 95 -3.45 6.76 -16.37
C GLY A 95 -3.01 6.90 -17.83
N SER A 96 -1.91 6.24 -18.23
CA SER A 96 -1.43 6.14 -19.62
C SER A 96 -2.13 5.06 -20.46
N GLY A 97 -3.04 4.29 -19.87
CA GLY A 97 -3.81 3.27 -20.57
C GLY A 97 -3.19 1.87 -20.63
N VAL A 98 -2.07 1.63 -19.94
CA VAL A 98 -1.41 0.32 -19.86
C VAL A 98 -2.17 -0.60 -18.91
N TYR A 99 -2.37 -1.85 -19.33
CA TYR A 99 -2.94 -2.90 -18.47
C TYR A 99 -1.86 -3.55 -17.61
N LEU A 100 -2.16 -3.65 -16.31
CA LEU A 100 -1.37 -4.35 -15.31
C LEU A 100 -2.21 -5.46 -14.70
N PHE A 101 -1.58 -6.61 -14.49
CA PHE A 101 -2.21 -7.82 -13.98
C PHE A 101 -1.47 -8.31 -12.75
N GLU A 102 -2.20 -8.71 -11.71
CA GLU A 102 -1.57 -9.45 -10.62
C GLU A 102 -1.40 -10.91 -11.04
N ARG A 103 -0.18 -11.44 -10.87
CA ARG A 103 0.18 -12.83 -11.21
C ARG A 103 -0.79 -13.82 -10.57
N ARG A 104 -1.15 -13.63 -9.30
CA ARG A 104 -2.10 -14.49 -8.57
C ARG A 104 -3.48 -14.56 -9.24
N ASP A 105 -4.03 -13.40 -9.63
CA ASP A 105 -5.35 -13.29 -10.23
C ASP A 105 -5.35 -13.90 -11.63
N LEU A 106 -4.27 -13.68 -12.39
CA LEU A 106 -4.06 -14.24 -13.71
C LEU A 106 -3.96 -15.78 -13.66
N VAL A 107 -3.18 -16.34 -12.73
CA VAL A 107 -3.05 -17.79 -12.55
C VAL A 107 -4.39 -18.40 -12.14
N ALA A 108 -5.11 -17.78 -11.20
CA ALA A 108 -6.43 -18.24 -10.78
C ALA A 108 -7.42 -18.25 -11.96
N PHE A 109 -7.41 -17.21 -12.80
CA PHE A 109 -8.23 -17.15 -14.02
C PHE A 109 -7.88 -18.28 -15.01
N VAL A 110 -6.60 -18.54 -15.25
CA VAL A 110 -6.15 -19.60 -16.17
C VAL A 110 -6.54 -20.98 -15.65
N GLN A 111 -6.42 -21.21 -14.35
CA GLN A 111 -6.80 -22.47 -13.72
C GLN A 111 -8.33 -22.70 -13.76
N GLY A 112 -9.13 -21.65 -13.62
CA GLY A 112 -10.60 -21.71 -13.73
C GLY A 112 -11.13 -21.84 -15.16
N ARG A 113 -10.27 -21.75 -16.19
CA ARG A 113 -10.63 -22.01 -17.60
C ARG A 113 -10.50 -23.48 -18.02
N LYS A 114 -9.85 -24.32 -17.21
CA LYS A 114 -9.75 -25.77 -17.45
C LYS A 114 -11.01 -26.47 -16.98
#